data_AF-M0HHI0-F1
#
_entry.id   AF-M0HHI0-F1
#
_cell.length_a   1.000
_cell.length_b   1.000
_cell.length_c   1.000
_cell.angle_alpha   90.00
_cell.angle_beta   90.00
_cell.angle_gamma   90.00
#
_symmetry.space_group_name_H-M   'P 1'
#
loop_
_entity.id
_entity.type
_entity.pdbx_description
1 polymer ?
#
loop_
_entity_poly.entity_id
_entity_poly.type
_entity_poly.pdbx_seq_one_letter_code
_entity_poly.pdbx_strand_id
1 'polypeptide(L)'
;MASDEHSRETSHETSREGPPEPGTPLLEAILENARNRRYLGRRLAQANERIETDVLGDIVRHGPVLEALLDGPLDRREIESRLDVSKATSHRFTQWLDQQGFVEKVDSRFRLTGLGQIIAEEVLRFEANVGTARRLTPLLEAVCEDHQEFVVEPFVDATVTVAAPDDPYRPVERFISLVRSSETFRGFNTTHMAPLVLGGFHQHVFETTETEIIYLPHIADKLFETYPEQARAAVESGHLTLRTRDDLPYGLALFDKRVGIGGYDETTGLMRVFVDTESPVAREWAERVYESVRADSELLADG
;
A
#
# COMPACT_ATOMS: atom_id res chain seq x y z
N MET A 1 62.11 -29.34 34.52
CA MET A 1 61.18 -30.36 35.03
C MET A 1 60.12 -29.66 35.86
N ALA A 2 58.88 -30.13 35.73
CA ALA A 2 57.60 -29.46 36.04
C ALA A 2 57.36 -29.02 37.49
N SER A 3 56.45 -28.05 37.64
CA SER A 3 55.50 -27.71 38.72
C SER A 3 54.77 -26.44 38.25
N ASP A 4 53.48 -26.16 38.41
CA ASP A 4 52.34 -26.84 39.04
C ASP A 4 51.04 -26.10 38.58
N GLU A 5 49.90 -26.74 38.75
CA GLU A 5 48.53 -26.24 38.53
C GLU A 5 48.20 -24.93 39.29
N HIS A 6 47.41 -24.05 38.66
CA HIS A 6 46.32 -23.36 39.36
C HIS A 6 45.18 -22.95 38.43
N SER A 7 44.04 -23.61 38.64
CA SER A 7 42.71 -23.21 38.20
C SER A 7 42.41 -21.76 38.55
N ARG A 8 41.79 -21.05 37.61
CA ARG A 8 40.89 -19.92 37.92
C ARG A 8 39.57 -20.13 37.21
N GLU A 9 38.58 -20.48 38.02
CA GLU A 9 37.16 -20.28 37.76
C GLU A 9 36.93 -18.85 37.26
N THR A 10 36.19 -18.72 36.17
CA THR A 10 35.49 -17.47 35.84
C THR A 10 34.00 -17.77 35.87
N SER A 11 33.39 -17.27 36.92
CA SER A 11 31.97 -17.36 37.22
C SER A 11 31.14 -16.58 36.20
N HIS A 12 29.94 -17.11 35.97
CA HIS A 12 28.83 -16.53 35.22
C HIS A 12 28.66 -15.01 35.34
N GLU A 13 28.49 -14.38 34.19
CA GLU A 13 27.46 -13.35 34.01
C GLU A 13 26.54 -13.83 32.88
N THR A 14 25.52 -14.59 33.28
CA THR A 14 24.35 -14.86 32.44
C THR A 14 23.60 -13.54 32.27
N SER A 15 23.92 -12.83 31.19
CA SER A 15 23.08 -11.74 30.71
C SER A 15 21.70 -12.32 30.45
N ARG A 16 20.76 -12.00 31.33
CA ARG A 16 19.34 -12.25 31.11
C ARG A 16 18.94 -11.46 29.88
N GLU A 17 18.82 -12.14 28.74
CA GLU A 17 18.04 -11.65 27.61
C GLU A 17 16.64 -11.33 28.17
N GLY A 18 16.35 -10.04 28.27
CA GLY A 18 14.99 -9.57 28.46
C GLY A 18 14.11 -10.06 27.30
N PRO A 19 12.78 -10.02 27.46
CA PRO A 19 11.90 -10.29 26.32
C PRO A 19 12.33 -9.38 25.16
N PRO A 20 12.42 -9.91 23.92
CA PRO A 20 12.83 -9.11 22.77
C PRO A 20 11.96 -7.86 22.71
N GLU A 21 12.59 -6.70 22.48
CA GLU A 21 11.85 -5.45 22.30
C GLU A 21 10.75 -5.68 21.25
N PRO A 22 9.53 -5.15 21.46
CA PRO A 22 8.50 -5.22 20.44
C PRO A 22 9.11 -4.67 19.15
N GLY A 23 9.00 -5.45 18.06
CA GLY A 23 9.52 -5.02 16.76
C GLY A 23 8.99 -3.63 16.43
N THR A 24 9.77 -2.83 15.70
CA THR A 24 9.30 -1.50 15.28
C THR A 24 7.90 -1.62 14.66
N PRO A 25 6.97 -0.69 14.91
CA PRO A 25 5.60 -0.79 14.39
C PRO A 25 5.51 -0.93 12.85
N LEU A 26 6.52 -0.44 12.13
CA LEU A 26 6.75 -0.73 10.69
C LEU A 26 7.00 -2.20 10.43
N LEU A 27 7.94 -2.80 11.17
CA LEU A 27 8.16 -4.24 11.14
C LEU A 27 6.88 -4.98 11.54
N GLU A 28 6.08 -4.51 12.49
CA GLU A 28 4.81 -5.17 12.84
C GLU A 28 3.76 -5.11 11.72
N ALA A 29 3.56 -3.96 11.06
CA ALA A 29 2.61 -3.84 9.94
C ALA A 29 3.08 -4.61 8.69
N ILE A 30 4.38 -4.56 8.39
CA ILE A 30 5.01 -5.35 7.32
C ILE A 30 4.92 -6.84 7.65
N LEU A 31 5.22 -7.21 8.90
CA LEU A 31 5.06 -8.57 9.37
C LEU A 31 3.60 -8.97 9.39
N GLU A 32 2.63 -8.10 9.64
CA GLU A 32 1.21 -8.45 9.63
C GLU A 32 0.74 -8.76 8.20
N ASN A 33 1.13 -7.97 7.20
CA ASN A 33 0.88 -8.26 5.78
C ASN A 33 1.60 -9.54 5.33
N ALA A 34 2.91 -9.65 5.61
CA ALA A 34 3.72 -10.82 5.25
C ALA A 34 3.29 -12.09 6.01
N ARG A 35 2.89 -11.95 7.29
CA ARG A 35 2.28 -13.01 8.10
C ARG A 35 0.97 -13.38 7.45
N ASN A 36 0.05 -12.48 7.15
CA ASN A 36 -1.24 -12.82 6.52
C ASN A 36 -1.06 -13.67 5.25
N ARG A 37 -0.16 -13.32 4.32
CA ARG A 37 0.12 -14.16 3.13
C ARG A 37 0.73 -15.52 3.46
N ARG A 38 1.83 -15.57 4.23
CA ARG A 38 2.53 -16.84 4.56
C ARG A 38 1.74 -17.70 5.55
N TYR A 39 0.86 -17.09 6.33
CA TYR A 39 -0.04 -17.72 7.30
C TYR A 39 -1.26 -18.31 6.60
N LEU A 40 -1.88 -17.60 5.67
CA LEU A 40 -2.99 -18.14 4.87
C LEU A 40 -2.55 -19.37 4.07
N GLY A 41 -1.40 -19.30 3.38
CA GLY A 41 -0.87 -20.46 2.64
C GLY A 41 -0.59 -21.67 3.54
N ARG A 42 -0.01 -21.44 4.73
CA ARG A 42 0.26 -22.50 5.73
C ARG A 42 -1.01 -23.04 6.37
N ARG A 43 -1.97 -22.17 6.71
CA ARG A 43 -3.27 -22.57 7.26
C ARG A 43 -4.10 -23.38 6.27
N LEU A 44 -4.13 -22.97 5.00
CA LEU A 44 -4.80 -23.74 3.94
C LEU A 44 -4.15 -25.12 3.75
N ALA A 45 -2.82 -25.21 3.86
CA ALA A 45 -2.12 -26.49 3.83
C ALA A 45 -2.39 -27.36 5.08
N GLN A 46 -2.51 -26.74 6.26
CA GLN A 46 -2.79 -27.43 7.52
C GLN A 46 -4.26 -27.83 7.68
N ALA A 47 -5.19 -27.07 7.10
CA ALA A 47 -6.61 -27.36 7.16
C ALA A 47 -7.01 -28.56 6.28
N ASN A 48 -6.15 -29.00 5.35
CA ASN A 48 -6.42 -30.11 4.41
C ASN A 48 -7.75 -29.96 3.62
N GLU A 49 -8.21 -28.72 3.46
CA GLU A 49 -9.49 -28.32 2.87
C GLU A 49 -9.23 -27.35 1.70
N ARG A 50 -8.32 -27.71 0.79
CA ARG A 50 -8.21 -26.92 -0.45
C ARG A 50 -9.42 -27.20 -1.31
N ILE A 51 -10.19 -26.14 -1.58
CA ILE A 51 -11.27 -26.18 -2.56
C ILE A 51 -10.67 -26.50 -3.93
N GLU A 52 -11.31 -27.40 -4.67
CA GLU A 52 -10.89 -27.74 -6.02
C GLU A 52 -10.91 -26.50 -6.92
N THR A 53 -9.89 -26.38 -7.79
CA THR A 53 -9.74 -25.22 -8.69
C THR A 53 -10.97 -25.02 -9.59
N ASP A 54 -11.62 -26.11 -10.01
CA ASP A 54 -12.82 -26.03 -10.85
C ASP A 54 -13.99 -25.39 -10.10
N VAL A 55 -14.16 -25.72 -8.80
CA VAL A 55 -15.17 -25.10 -7.95
C VAL A 55 -14.88 -23.62 -7.75
N LEU A 56 -13.62 -23.24 -7.51
CA LEU A 56 -13.22 -21.83 -7.44
C LEU A 56 -13.49 -21.11 -8.76
N GLY A 57 -13.19 -21.74 -9.89
CA GLY A 57 -13.45 -21.22 -11.22
C GLY A 57 -14.94 -21.00 -11.48
N ASP A 58 -15.79 -21.92 -11.02
CA ASP A 58 -17.24 -21.79 -11.12
C ASP A 58 -17.79 -20.68 -10.21
N ILE A 59 -17.27 -20.54 -8.99
CA ILE A 59 -17.63 -19.43 -8.09
C ILE A 59 -17.35 -18.08 -8.75
N VAL A 60 -16.14 -17.89 -9.29
CA VAL A 60 -15.77 -16.66 -10.00
C VAL A 60 -16.65 -16.45 -11.24
N ARG A 61 -16.93 -17.51 -12.02
CA ARG A 61 -17.80 -17.43 -13.19
C ARG A 61 -19.22 -16.96 -12.86
N HIS A 62 -19.72 -17.28 -11.66
CA HIS A 62 -21.03 -16.88 -11.17
C HIS A 62 -21.01 -15.60 -10.32
N GLY A 63 -19.87 -14.90 -10.23
CA GLY A 63 -19.72 -13.62 -9.53
C GLY A 63 -20.83 -12.60 -9.84
N PRO A 64 -21.19 -12.33 -11.11
CA PRO A 64 -22.21 -11.33 -11.43
C PRO A 64 -23.60 -11.62 -10.84
N VAL A 65 -24.02 -12.89 -10.73
CA VAL A 65 -25.31 -13.24 -10.13
C VAL A 65 -25.24 -13.24 -8.60
N LEU A 66 -24.10 -13.59 -8.02
CA LEU A 66 -23.85 -13.46 -6.58
C LEU A 66 -23.90 -11.99 -6.15
N GLU A 67 -23.22 -11.11 -6.88
CA GLU A 67 -23.26 -9.65 -6.67
C GLU A 67 -24.67 -9.09 -6.81
N ALA A 68 -25.40 -9.45 -7.87
CA ALA A 68 -26.77 -8.99 -8.05
C ALA A 68 -27.71 -9.36 -6.89
N LEU A 69 -27.47 -10.50 -6.24
CA LEU A 69 -28.25 -11.00 -5.11
C LEU A 69 -27.77 -10.47 -3.74
N LEU A 70 -26.58 -9.84 -3.66
CA LEU A 70 -26.14 -9.11 -2.46
C LEU A 70 -27.03 -7.88 -2.21
N ASP A 71 -27.47 -7.22 -3.28
CA ASP A 71 -28.36 -6.05 -3.19
C ASP A 71 -29.81 -6.41 -2.79
N GLY A 72 -30.15 -7.70 -2.80
CA GLY A 72 -31.42 -8.19 -2.32
C GLY A 72 -31.96 -9.39 -3.11
N PRO A 73 -33.07 -10.00 -2.66
CA PRO A 73 -33.65 -11.16 -3.33
C PRO A 73 -34.15 -10.83 -4.74
N LEU A 74 -33.93 -11.72 -5.70
CA LEU A 74 -34.36 -11.56 -7.10
C LEU A 74 -35.07 -12.81 -7.62
N ASP A 75 -36.06 -12.64 -8.49
CA ASP A 75 -36.59 -13.72 -9.31
C ASP A 75 -35.76 -13.90 -10.61
N ARG A 76 -36.07 -14.94 -11.39
CA ARG A 76 -35.32 -15.26 -12.61
C ARG A 76 -35.42 -14.18 -13.68
N ARG A 77 -36.57 -13.50 -13.82
CA ARG A 77 -36.76 -12.43 -14.80
C ARG A 77 -36.01 -11.18 -14.39
N GLU A 78 -35.97 -10.89 -13.09
CA GLU A 78 -35.16 -9.81 -12.53
C GLU A 78 -33.67 -10.07 -12.78
N ILE A 79 -33.19 -11.31 -12.58
CA ILE A 79 -31.81 -11.72 -12.92
C ILE A 79 -31.55 -11.58 -14.43
N GLU A 80 -32.47 -12.04 -15.29
CA GLU A 80 -32.36 -11.88 -16.76
C GLU A 80 -32.18 -10.41 -17.14
N SER A 81 -33.06 -9.54 -16.64
CA SER A 81 -33.05 -8.12 -16.95
C SER A 81 -31.83 -7.40 -16.39
N ARG A 82 -31.40 -7.77 -15.18
CA ARG A 82 -30.31 -7.08 -14.48
C ARG A 82 -28.94 -7.43 -15.04
N LEU A 83 -28.75 -8.68 -15.47
CA LEU A 83 -27.48 -9.17 -16.00
C LEU A 83 -27.43 -9.21 -17.54
N ASP A 84 -28.52 -8.82 -18.22
CA ASP A 84 -28.69 -8.96 -19.67
C ASP A 84 -28.38 -10.38 -20.17
N VAL A 85 -28.96 -11.38 -19.49
CA VAL A 85 -28.75 -12.79 -19.81
C VAL A 85 -30.01 -13.48 -20.28
N SER A 86 -29.85 -14.51 -21.10
CA SER A 86 -30.98 -15.33 -21.54
C SER A 86 -31.68 -16.03 -20.37
N LYS A 87 -32.97 -16.31 -20.53
CA LYS A 87 -33.77 -17.16 -19.62
C LYS A 87 -33.10 -18.49 -19.29
N ALA A 88 -32.49 -19.15 -20.29
CA ALA A 88 -31.78 -20.40 -20.08
C ALA A 88 -30.53 -20.23 -19.21
N THR A 89 -29.86 -19.08 -19.27
CA THR A 89 -28.72 -18.74 -18.42
C THR A 89 -29.15 -18.43 -16.99
N SER A 90 -30.18 -17.59 -16.80
CA SER A 90 -30.76 -17.31 -15.47
C SER A 90 -31.24 -18.58 -14.75
N HIS A 91 -31.85 -19.51 -15.49
CA HIS A 91 -32.21 -20.81 -14.95
C HIS A 91 -30.98 -21.61 -14.48
N ARG A 92 -29.92 -21.66 -15.29
CA ARG A 92 -28.67 -22.38 -14.93
C ARG A 92 -27.98 -21.75 -13.72
N PHE A 93 -27.90 -20.43 -13.65
CA PHE A 93 -27.35 -19.71 -12.50
C PHE A 93 -28.10 -20.06 -11.21
N THR A 94 -29.41 -19.87 -11.18
CA THR A 94 -30.22 -20.13 -9.98
C THR A 94 -30.17 -21.61 -9.56
N GLN A 95 -30.13 -22.53 -10.52
CA GLN A 95 -29.97 -23.96 -10.22
C GLN A 95 -28.59 -24.29 -9.64
N TRP A 96 -27.51 -23.73 -10.20
CA TRP A 96 -26.16 -23.95 -9.68
C TRP A 96 -26.00 -23.38 -8.28
N LEU A 97 -26.46 -22.14 -8.05
CA LEU A 97 -26.41 -21.49 -6.73
C LEU A 97 -27.16 -22.30 -5.65
N ASP A 98 -28.33 -22.84 -6.00
CA ASP A 98 -29.15 -23.68 -5.10
C ASP A 98 -28.43 -25.01 -4.79
N GLN A 99 -27.82 -25.64 -5.80
CA GLN A 99 -27.01 -26.86 -5.61
C GLN A 99 -25.79 -26.64 -4.72
N GLN A 100 -25.18 -25.47 -4.75
CA GLN A 100 -24.07 -25.09 -3.86
C GLN A 100 -24.54 -24.63 -2.47
N GLY A 101 -25.85 -24.48 -2.25
CA GLY A 101 -26.40 -23.94 -1.00
C GLY A 101 -26.13 -22.44 -0.80
N PHE A 102 -25.77 -21.72 -1.86
CA PHE A 102 -25.51 -20.28 -1.80
C PHE A 102 -26.79 -19.45 -1.80
N VAL A 103 -27.89 -20.01 -2.31
CA VAL A 103 -29.19 -19.36 -2.28
C VAL A 103 -30.23 -20.28 -1.67
N GLU A 104 -31.30 -19.68 -1.19
CA GLU A 104 -32.55 -20.34 -0.89
C GLU A 104 -33.69 -19.66 -1.66
N LYS A 105 -34.74 -20.43 -1.96
CA LYS A 105 -35.92 -19.93 -2.66
C LYS A 105 -37.05 -19.64 -1.67
N VAL A 106 -37.43 -18.37 -1.56
CA VAL A 106 -38.52 -17.88 -0.71
C VAL A 106 -39.47 -17.05 -1.56
N ASP A 107 -40.78 -17.34 -1.53
CA ASP A 107 -41.81 -16.61 -2.29
C ASP A 107 -41.49 -16.44 -3.79
N SER A 108 -40.96 -17.49 -4.41
CA SER A 108 -40.51 -17.52 -5.81
C SER A 108 -39.29 -16.65 -6.16
N ARG A 109 -38.65 -16.03 -5.17
CA ARG A 109 -37.42 -15.26 -5.33
C ARG A 109 -36.25 -16.02 -4.70
N PHE A 110 -35.04 -15.75 -5.18
CA PHE A 110 -33.81 -16.31 -4.66
C PHE A 110 -33.15 -15.28 -3.76
N ARG A 111 -32.72 -15.71 -2.57
CA ARG A 111 -31.96 -14.90 -1.61
C ARG A 111 -30.67 -15.62 -1.27
N LEU A 112 -29.57 -14.89 -1.12
CA LEU A 112 -28.33 -15.48 -0.62
C LEU A 112 -28.53 -16.04 0.79
N THR A 113 -28.03 -17.24 1.02
CA THR A 113 -27.81 -17.79 2.37
C THR A 113 -26.62 -17.07 3.02
N GLY A 114 -26.35 -17.30 4.31
CA GLY A 114 -25.15 -16.76 4.96
C GLY A 114 -23.85 -17.20 4.27
N LEU A 115 -23.79 -18.44 3.77
CA LEU A 115 -22.65 -18.91 2.97
C LEU A 115 -22.58 -18.16 1.64
N GLY A 116 -23.70 -17.99 0.94
CA GLY A 116 -23.74 -17.25 -0.33
C GLY A 116 -23.30 -15.79 -0.19
N GLN A 117 -23.64 -15.13 0.91
CA GLN A 117 -23.19 -13.76 1.21
C GLN A 117 -21.67 -13.68 1.36
N ILE A 118 -21.09 -14.55 2.19
CA ILE A 118 -19.63 -14.61 2.38
C ILE A 118 -18.92 -14.88 1.04
N ILE A 119 -19.40 -15.85 0.27
CA ILE A 119 -18.80 -16.16 -1.04
C ILE A 119 -18.92 -14.97 -2.00
N ALA A 120 -20.06 -14.30 -2.06
CA ALA A 120 -20.25 -13.13 -2.92
C ALA A 120 -19.28 -11.99 -2.55
N GLU A 121 -19.14 -11.68 -1.25
CA GLU A 121 -18.22 -10.65 -0.76
C GLU A 121 -16.75 -11.00 -1.05
N GLU A 122 -16.34 -12.26 -0.86
CA GLU A 122 -14.97 -12.69 -1.16
C GLU A 122 -14.65 -12.68 -2.66
N VAL A 123 -15.62 -12.99 -3.53
CA VAL A 123 -15.45 -12.84 -4.98
C VAL A 123 -15.24 -11.38 -5.35
N LEU A 124 -16.05 -10.47 -4.82
CA LEU A 124 -15.89 -9.03 -5.05
C LEU A 124 -14.54 -8.51 -4.55
N ARG A 125 -14.11 -8.92 -3.35
CA ARG A 125 -12.80 -8.56 -2.80
C ARG A 125 -11.66 -9.11 -3.66
N PHE A 126 -11.78 -10.36 -4.13
CA PHE A 126 -10.80 -10.96 -5.04
C PHE A 126 -10.69 -10.19 -6.36
N GLU A 127 -11.82 -9.91 -7.02
CA GLU A 127 -11.85 -9.16 -8.27
C GLU A 127 -11.29 -7.74 -8.08
N ALA A 128 -11.68 -7.05 -7.01
CA ALA A 128 -11.17 -5.73 -6.65
C ALA A 128 -9.64 -5.76 -6.45
N ASN A 129 -9.12 -6.74 -5.72
CA ASN A 129 -7.68 -6.87 -5.46
C ASN A 129 -6.89 -7.22 -6.72
N VAL A 130 -7.37 -8.15 -7.55
CA VAL A 130 -6.71 -8.48 -8.83
C VAL A 130 -6.72 -7.28 -9.77
N GLY A 131 -7.87 -6.60 -9.90
CA GLY A 131 -7.99 -5.39 -10.72
C GLY A 131 -7.05 -4.29 -10.25
N THR A 132 -6.98 -4.07 -8.94
CA THR A 132 -6.10 -3.06 -8.33
C THR A 132 -4.64 -3.41 -8.53
N ALA A 133 -4.23 -4.65 -8.29
CA ALA A 133 -2.85 -5.10 -8.53
C ALA A 133 -2.40 -4.85 -9.97
N ARG A 134 -3.29 -5.09 -10.95
CA ARG A 134 -3.01 -4.81 -12.38
C ARG A 134 -2.88 -3.32 -12.68
N ARG A 135 -3.71 -2.46 -12.06
CA ARG A 135 -3.57 -1.00 -12.22
C ARG A 135 -2.29 -0.48 -11.57
N LEU A 136 -1.89 -1.07 -10.44
CA LEU A 136 -0.68 -0.70 -9.70
C LEU A 136 0.60 -1.30 -10.28
N THR A 137 0.54 -2.12 -11.33
CA THR A 137 1.73 -2.73 -11.96
C THR A 137 2.89 -1.72 -12.17
N PRO A 138 2.68 -0.51 -12.73
CA PRO A 138 3.79 0.44 -12.91
C PRO A 138 4.46 0.86 -11.59
N LEU A 139 3.71 0.92 -10.49
CA LEU A 139 4.25 1.21 -9.16
C LEU A 139 4.96 0.00 -8.60
N LEU A 140 4.33 -1.17 -8.65
CA LEU A 140 4.88 -2.41 -8.11
C LEU A 140 6.21 -2.78 -8.77
N GLU A 141 6.35 -2.56 -10.08
CA GLU A 141 7.62 -2.74 -10.80
C GLU A 141 8.72 -1.76 -10.38
N ALA A 142 8.35 -0.60 -9.82
CA ALA A 142 9.28 0.45 -9.42
C ALA A 142 9.66 0.42 -7.93
N VAL A 143 8.82 -0.16 -7.06
CA VAL A 143 9.01 -0.10 -5.59
C VAL A 143 9.08 -1.45 -4.90
N CYS A 144 8.91 -2.56 -5.63
CA CYS A 144 8.84 -3.89 -5.03
C CYS A 144 9.63 -4.92 -5.84
N GLU A 145 10.83 -5.25 -5.39
CA GLU A 145 11.58 -6.40 -5.94
C GLU A 145 10.88 -7.73 -5.61
N ASP A 146 10.42 -7.91 -4.36
CA ASP A 146 9.85 -9.20 -3.89
C ASP A 146 8.34 -9.13 -3.54
N HIS A 147 7.70 -7.98 -3.76
CA HIS A 147 6.28 -7.70 -3.47
C HIS A 147 5.79 -8.18 -2.09
N GLN A 148 6.66 -8.17 -1.06
CA GLN A 148 6.32 -8.73 0.27
C GLN A 148 5.52 -7.75 1.14
N GLU A 149 5.69 -6.44 0.93
CA GLU A 149 5.37 -5.43 1.94
C GLU A 149 4.19 -4.51 1.56
N PHE A 150 3.78 -4.51 0.29
CA PHE A 150 2.73 -3.63 -0.23
C PHE A 150 1.34 -4.25 -0.08
N VAL A 151 0.41 -3.55 0.58
CA VAL A 151 -1.00 -3.96 0.66
C VAL A 151 -1.79 -3.30 -0.48
N VAL A 152 -2.39 -4.11 -1.35
CA VAL A 152 -3.09 -3.62 -2.55
C VAL A 152 -4.50 -3.09 -2.24
N GLU A 153 -5.22 -3.75 -1.33
CA GLU A 153 -6.64 -3.49 -1.05
C GLU A 153 -6.96 -2.02 -0.71
N PRO A 154 -6.17 -1.30 0.12
CA PRO A 154 -6.44 0.11 0.42
C PRO A 154 -6.36 1.06 -0.78
N PHE A 155 -5.81 0.62 -1.91
CA PHE A 155 -5.62 1.39 -3.14
C PHE A 155 -6.65 1.06 -4.23
N VAL A 156 -7.76 0.41 -3.85
CA VAL A 156 -8.83 0.00 -4.80
C VAL A 156 -9.41 1.16 -5.61
N ASP A 157 -9.42 2.36 -5.05
CA ASP A 157 -9.90 3.60 -5.64
C ASP A 157 -8.76 4.57 -6.01
N ALA A 158 -7.52 4.10 -5.97
CA ALA A 158 -6.36 4.96 -6.18
C ALA A 158 -6.29 5.51 -7.60
N THR A 159 -5.90 6.77 -7.69
CA THR A 159 -5.51 7.42 -8.93
C THR A 159 -4.09 7.00 -9.28
N VAL A 160 -3.89 6.38 -10.44
CA VAL A 160 -2.57 5.96 -10.94
C VAL A 160 -2.16 6.90 -12.07
N THR A 161 -1.15 7.74 -11.82
CA THR A 161 -0.62 8.67 -12.82
C THR A 161 0.74 8.17 -13.29
N VAL A 162 0.82 7.74 -14.55
CA VAL A 162 2.04 7.19 -15.17
C VAL A 162 2.63 8.20 -16.14
N ALA A 163 3.96 8.27 -16.20
CA ALA A 163 4.67 9.03 -17.22
C ALA A 163 4.35 8.48 -18.62
N ALA A 164 4.13 9.39 -19.57
CA ALA A 164 3.86 9.04 -20.96
C ALA A 164 4.94 9.65 -21.88
N PRO A 165 5.22 9.06 -23.07
CA PRO A 165 6.24 9.60 -23.97
C PRO A 165 5.99 11.05 -24.42
N ASP A 166 4.72 11.44 -24.54
CA ASP A 166 4.28 12.79 -24.90
C ASP A 166 4.20 13.76 -23.71
N ASP A 167 4.17 13.22 -22.49
CA ASP A 167 4.09 13.97 -21.25
C ASP A 167 4.76 13.19 -20.10
N PRO A 168 6.11 13.22 -20.03
CA PRO A 168 6.87 12.43 -19.06
C PRO A 168 6.78 12.98 -17.63
N TYR A 169 6.28 14.21 -17.45
CA TYR A 169 6.24 14.88 -16.15
C TYR A 169 4.88 14.76 -15.44
N ARG A 170 3.86 14.12 -16.03
CA ARG A 170 2.53 13.91 -15.41
C ARG A 170 2.59 13.44 -13.95
N PRO A 171 3.40 12.44 -13.56
CA PRO A 171 3.42 11.96 -12.19
C PRO A 171 3.87 13.03 -11.21
N VAL A 172 4.93 13.77 -11.57
CA VAL A 172 5.42 14.86 -10.72
C VAL A 172 4.45 16.04 -10.72
N GLU A 173 3.82 16.38 -11.84
CA GLU A 173 2.79 17.42 -11.88
C GLU A 173 1.59 17.07 -10.98
N ARG A 174 1.18 15.80 -10.97
CA ARG A 174 0.14 15.31 -10.05
C ARG A 174 0.56 15.50 -8.60
N PHE A 175 1.77 15.09 -8.24
CA PHE A 175 2.32 15.29 -6.90
C PHE A 175 2.36 16.79 -6.51
N ILE A 176 2.89 17.65 -7.38
CA ILE A 176 2.94 19.11 -7.17
C ILE A 176 1.55 19.69 -6.95
N SER A 177 0.55 19.23 -7.72
CA SER A 177 -0.83 19.70 -7.58
C SER A 177 -1.41 19.40 -6.18
N LEU A 178 -1.05 18.25 -5.60
CA LEU A 178 -1.51 17.84 -4.28
C LEU A 178 -0.81 18.60 -3.16
N VAL A 179 0.50 18.83 -3.27
CA VAL A 179 1.23 19.71 -2.35
C VAL A 179 0.59 21.10 -2.35
N ARG A 180 0.31 21.67 -3.53
CA ARG A 180 -0.30 22.99 -3.65
C ARG A 180 -1.71 23.12 -3.09
N SER A 181 -2.42 22.00 -2.97
CA SER A 181 -3.76 21.95 -2.39
C SER A 181 -3.77 21.61 -0.91
N SER A 182 -2.61 21.45 -0.27
CA SER A 182 -2.46 21.02 1.11
C SER A 182 -1.80 22.10 1.96
N GLU A 183 -2.28 22.24 3.20
CA GLU A 183 -1.67 23.08 4.23
C GLU A 183 -0.41 22.42 4.78
N THR A 184 -0.43 21.08 4.89
CA THR A 184 0.70 20.29 5.37
C THR A 184 1.12 19.24 4.35
N PHE A 185 2.43 18.99 4.30
CA PHE A 185 2.99 17.92 3.51
C PHE A 185 4.10 17.21 4.30
N ARG A 186 3.98 15.88 4.45
CA ARG A 186 4.98 15.08 5.13
C ARG A 186 5.37 13.88 4.30
N GLY A 187 6.59 13.39 4.42
CA GLY A 187 6.96 12.18 3.70
C GLY A 187 8.43 11.85 3.71
N PHE A 188 8.77 10.85 2.91
CA PHE A 188 10.15 10.48 2.65
C PHE A 188 10.32 10.12 1.18
N ASN A 189 11.52 10.30 0.65
CA ASN A 189 11.79 9.96 -0.74
C ASN A 189 13.25 9.58 -1.01
N THR A 190 13.43 8.70 -1.98
CA THR A 190 14.75 8.23 -2.43
C THR A 190 15.45 9.22 -3.37
N THR A 191 14.72 10.20 -3.90
CA THR A 191 15.21 11.26 -4.78
C THR A 191 14.55 12.60 -4.42
N HIS A 192 14.92 13.68 -5.11
CA HIS A 192 14.17 14.94 -4.99
C HIS A 192 12.72 14.75 -5.46
N MET A 193 11.77 15.23 -4.66
CA MET A 193 10.33 15.04 -4.90
C MET A 193 9.83 15.69 -6.20
N ALA A 194 10.51 16.74 -6.66
CA ALA A 194 10.39 17.26 -8.00
C ALA A 194 11.78 17.44 -8.62
N PRO A 195 11.91 17.36 -9.95
CA PRO A 195 13.12 17.81 -10.63
C PRO A 195 13.47 19.22 -10.17
N LEU A 196 14.72 19.42 -9.76
CA LEU A 196 15.22 20.74 -9.34
C LEU A 196 14.96 21.79 -10.45
N VAL A 197 15.02 21.39 -11.72
CA VAL A 197 14.68 22.25 -12.87
C VAL A 197 13.25 22.82 -12.87
N LEU A 198 12.31 22.23 -12.12
CA LEU A 198 10.96 22.76 -11.88
C LEU A 198 10.95 23.73 -10.68
N GLY A 199 11.72 24.82 -10.77
CA GLY A 199 11.96 25.76 -9.67
C GLY A 199 10.70 26.35 -9.01
N GLY A 200 9.56 26.40 -9.72
CA GLY A 200 8.27 26.84 -9.17
C GLY A 200 7.61 25.87 -8.18
N PHE A 201 8.11 24.63 -8.04
CA PHE A 201 7.71 23.72 -6.97
C PHE A 201 8.42 24.05 -5.67
N HIS A 202 9.74 24.17 -5.73
CA HIS A 202 10.59 24.49 -4.58
C HIS A 202 10.17 25.80 -3.93
N GLN A 203 9.88 26.83 -4.71
CA GLN A 203 9.39 28.09 -4.17
C GLN A 203 8.11 27.92 -3.33
N HIS A 204 7.15 27.10 -3.79
CA HIS A 204 5.89 26.90 -3.06
C HIS A 204 6.08 26.09 -1.76
N VAL A 205 6.86 25.01 -1.82
CA VAL A 205 7.22 24.21 -0.64
C VAL A 205 7.97 25.04 0.40
N PHE A 206 8.87 25.92 -0.04
CA PHE A 206 9.69 26.73 0.86
C PHE A 206 8.96 27.94 1.46
N GLU A 207 7.88 28.43 0.84
CA GLU A 207 7.23 29.67 1.23
C GLU A 207 5.85 29.50 1.86
N THR A 208 5.14 28.38 1.63
CA THR A 208 3.70 28.32 1.95
C THR A 208 3.20 27.04 2.62
N THR A 209 3.84 25.88 2.39
CA THR A 209 3.35 24.60 2.92
C THR A 209 4.24 24.14 4.07
N GLU A 210 3.66 23.84 5.23
CA GLU A 210 4.40 23.25 6.35
C GLU A 210 4.87 21.85 5.94
N THR A 211 6.18 21.71 5.72
CA THR A 211 6.77 20.55 5.08
C THR A 211 7.73 19.84 6.02
N GLU A 212 7.51 18.54 6.27
CA GLU A 212 8.52 17.67 6.87
C GLU A 212 8.92 16.56 5.90
N ILE A 213 10.19 16.51 5.51
CA ILE A 213 10.67 15.51 4.56
C ILE A 213 11.93 14.79 5.05
N ILE A 214 11.95 13.48 4.82
CA ILE A 214 13.09 12.62 5.11
C ILE A 214 13.74 12.22 3.79
N TYR A 215 15.03 12.53 3.64
CA TYR A 215 15.82 12.22 2.46
C TYR A 215 17.01 11.31 2.79
N LEU A 216 17.59 10.73 1.73
CA LEU A 216 18.93 10.18 1.83
C LEU A 216 19.92 11.34 2.05
N PRO A 217 21.01 11.17 2.84
CA PRO A 217 21.96 12.25 3.14
C PRO A 217 22.46 12.99 1.88
N HIS A 218 22.85 12.24 0.85
CA HIS A 218 23.35 12.83 -0.40
C HIS A 218 22.28 13.62 -1.19
N ILE A 219 20.99 13.31 -1.01
CA ILE A 219 19.88 14.06 -1.61
C ILE A 219 19.64 15.35 -0.82
N ALA A 220 19.74 15.31 0.51
CA ALA A 220 19.69 16.50 1.34
C ALA A 220 20.84 17.47 0.98
N ASP A 221 22.08 16.98 0.91
CA ASP A 221 23.24 17.77 0.49
C ASP A 221 23.00 18.44 -0.87
N LYS A 222 22.47 17.67 -1.84
CA LYS A 222 22.22 18.17 -3.18
C LYS A 222 21.18 19.29 -3.22
N LEU A 223 20.21 19.27 -2.30
CA LEU A 223 19.22 20.34 -2.14
C LEU A 223 19.91 21.66 -1.78
N PHE A 224 20.81 21.65 -0.79
CA PHE A 224 21.54 22.84 -0.36
C PHE A 224 22.59 23.31 -1.35
N GLU A 225 23.22 22.40 -2.11
CA GLU A 225 24.09 22.80 -3.22
C GLU A 225 23.33 23.57 -4.31
N THR A 226 22.09 23.14 -4.58
CA THR A 226 21.30 23.70 -5.68
C THR A 226 20.53 24.95 -5.27
N TYR A 227 20.03 24.99 -4.04
CA TYR A 227 19.22 26.08 -3.48
C TYR A 227 19.73 26.53 -2.10
N PRO A 228 20.98 27.00 -1.99
CA PRO A 228 21.60 27.26 -0.69
C PRO A 228 20.84 28.30 0.13
N GLU A 229 20.36 29.37 -0.50
CA GLU A 229 19.64 30.45 0.20
C GLU A 229 18.19 30.04 0.51
N GLN A 230 17.47 29.46 -0.46
CA GLN A 230 16.06 29.12 -0.28
C GLN A 230 15.86 27.95 0.69
N ALA A 231 16.71 26.93 0.63
CA ALA A 231 16.62 25.79 1.54
C ALA A 231 16.92 26.23 2.98
N ARG A 232 17.97 27.04 3.21
CA ARG A 232 18.27 27.60 4.54
C ARG A 232 17.13 28.47 5.06
N ALA A 233 16.62 29.39 4.25
CA ALA A 233 15.52 30.25 4.65
C ALA A 233 14.25 29.45 5.00
N ALA A 234 13.95 28.37 4.28
CA ALA A 234 12.81 27.49 4.57
C ALA A 234 12.99 26.73 5.89
N VAL A 235 14.21 26.28 6.20
CA VAL A 235 14.53 25.63 7.49
C VAL A 235 14.44 26.63 8.63
N GLU A 236 15.09 27.80 8.51
CA GLU A 236 15.10 28.84 9.53
C GLU A 236 13.71 29.41 9.84
N SER A 237 12.83 29.49 8.83
CA SER A 237 11.44 29.91 9.01
C SER A 237 10.52 28.82 9.56
N GLY A 238 11.00 27.57 9.67
CA GLY A 238 10.22 26.42 10.11
C GLY A 238 9.25 25.85 9.06
N HIS A 239 9.25 26.38 7.82
CA HIS A 239 8.43 25.83 6.73
C HIS A 239 8.97 24.50 6.20
N LEU A 240 10.27 24.24 6.37
CA LEU A 240 10.91 22.99 6.00
C LEU A 240 11.61 22.35 7.20
N THR A 241 11.09 21.22 7.66
CA THR A 241 11.80 20.31 8.56
C THR A 241 12.45 19.21 7.72
N LEU A 242 13.77 19.20 7.63
CA LEU A 242 14.52 18.22 6.85
C LEU A 242 15.17 17.20 7.78
N ARG A 243 14.98 15.92 7.47
CA ARG A 243 15.59 14.79 8.18
C ARG A 243 16.34 13.90 7.20
N THR A 244 17.28 13.13 7.71
CA THR A 244 18.06 12.18 6.90
C THR A 244 18.02 10.77 7.46
N ARG A 245 18.00 9.79 6.56
CA ARG A 245 18.11 8.36 6.87
C ARG A 245 18.89 7.67 5.74
N ASP A 246 19.77 6.74 6.07
CA ASP A 246 20.66 6.10 5.09
C ASP A 246 19.94 5.20 4.07
N ASP A 247 18.74 4.74 4.39
CA ASP A 247 17.96 3.84 3.56
C ASP A 247 16.47 4.16 3.62
N LEU A 248 15.81 4.17 2.46
CA LEU A 248 14.40 4.50 2.29
C LEU A 248 13.77 3.51 1.28
N PRO A 249 12.61 2.91 1.61
CA PRO A 249 12.07 1.81 0.81
C PRO A 249 11.46 2.25 -0.52
N TYR A 250 10.91 3.48 -0.58
CA TYR A 250 10.25 4.07 -1.75
C TYR A 250 9.93 5.55 -1.45
N GLY A 251 9.26 6.25 -2.37
CA GLY A 251 8.70 7.58 -2.08
C GLY A 251 7.32 7.49 -1.44
N LEU A 252 7.14 8.08 -0.26
CA LEU A 252 5.85 8.22 0.41
C LEU A 252 5.52 9.70 0.67
N ALA A 253 4.29 10.09 0.36
CA ALA A 253 3.76 11.42 0.58
C ALA A 253 2.45 11.37 1.39
N LEU A 254 2.38 12.15 2.45
CA LEU A 254 1.19 12.41 3.26
C LEU A 254 0.76 13.85 3.02
N PHE A 255 -0.44 14.00 2.48
CA PHE A 255 -1.14 15.27 2.33
C PHE A 255 -2.25 15.37 3.37
N ASP A 256 -2.97 16.49 3.43
CA ASP A 256 -4.06 16.67 4.40
C ASP A 256 -5.16 15.61 4.27
N LYS A 257 -5.48 15.20 3.04
CA LYS A 257 -6.59 14.27 2.73
C LYS A 257 -6.19 13.03 1.94
N ARG A 258 -4.95 12.97 1.47
CA ARG A 258 -4.47 11.92 0.57
C ARG A 258 -3.15 11.35 1.04
N VAL A 259 -2.90 10.10 0.67
CA VAL A 259 -1.57 9.50 0.66
C VAL A 259 -1.15 9.31 -0.80
N GLY A 260 0.13 9.51 -1.09
CA GLY A 260 0.76 9.27 -2.37
C GLY A 260 1.99 8.37 -2.26
N ILE A 261 2.23 7.54 -3.27
CA ILE A 261 3.46 6.74 -3.40
C ILE A 261 4.08 7.01 -4.76
N GLY A 262 5.37 7.35 -4.75
CA GLY A 262 6.17 7.61 -5.94
C GLY A 262 7.00 6.40 -6.33
N GLY A 263 6.92 5.99 -7.59
CA GLY A 263 7.82 5.02 -8.21
C GLY A 263 8.78 5.74 -9.14
N TYR A 264 10.08 5.46 -8.99
CA TYR A 264 11.15 6.16 -9.68
C TYR A 264 11.95 5.24 -10.59
N ASP A 265 12.55 5.83 -11.60
CA ASP A 265 13.58 5.22 -12.40
C ASP A 265 14.92 5.26 -11.64
N GLU A 266 15.49 4.10 -11.29
CA GLU A 266 16.74 4.05 -10.52
C GLU A 266 17.94 4.65 -11.26
N THR A 267 17.93 4.65 -12.60
CA THR A 267 19.06 5.15 -13.41
C THR A 267 19.02 6.67 -13.56
N THR A 268 17.84 7.24 -13.71
CA THR A 268 17.64 8.66 -14.07
C THR A 268 17.06 9.49 -12.93
N GLY A 269 16.51 8.85 -11.89
CA GLY A 269 15.82 9.51 -10.78
C GLY A 269 14.47 10.11 -11.14
N LEU A 270 13.96 9.88 -12.37
CA LEU A 270 12.68 10.41 -12.82
C LEU A 270 11.50 9.65 -12.21
N MET A 271 10.47 10.37 -11.79
CA MET A 271 9.23 9.77 -11.30
C MET A 271 8.45 9.14 -12.47
N ARG A 272 8.43 7.81 -12.53
CA ARG A 272 7.73 7.04 -13.58
C ARG A 272 6.24 6.92 -13.28
N VAL A 273 5.87 6.90 -12.01
CA VAL A 273 4.49 6.73 -11.58
C VAL A 273 4.27 7.40 -10.23
N PHE A 274 3.08 7.94 -10.06
CA PHE A 274 2.59 8.46 -8.79
C PHE A 274 1.19 7.91 -8.55
N VAL A 275 1.01 7.22 -7.43
CA VAL A 275 -0.28 6.63 -7.03
C VAL A 275 -0.79 7.34 -5.80
N ASP A 276 -2.01 7.87 -5.86
CA ASP A 276 -2.61 8.56 -4.72
C ASP A 276 -4.07 8.16 -4.43
N THR A 277 -4.45 8.11 -3.15
CA THR A 277 -5.80 7.74 -2.70
C THR A 277 -6.24 8.56 -1.48
N GLU A 278 -7.56 8.71 -1.30
CA GLU A 278 -8.24 9.29 -0.13
C GLU A 278 -8.65 8.22 0.90
N SER A 279 -8.32 6.94 0.64
CA SER A 279 -8.66 5.82 1.50
C SER A 279 -8.15 6.02 2.94
N PRO A 280 -9.05 6.05 3.95
CA PRO A 280 -8.65 6.19 5.34
C PRO A 280 -7.75 5.06 5.82
N VAL A 281 -7.97 3.85 5.30
CA VAL A 281 -7.14 2.67 5.61
C VAL A 281 -5.73 2.84 5.04
N ALA A 282 -5.60 3.35 3.81
CA ALA A 282 -4.31 3.64 3.22
C ALA A 282 -3.59 4.75 3.99
N ARG A 283 -4.32 5.77 4.44
CA ARG A 283 -3.77 6.86 5.23
C ARG A 283 -3.23 6.38 6.58
N GLU A 284 -4.01 5.60 7.32
CA GLU A 284 -3.58 5.07 8.62
C GLU A 284 -2.33 4.19 8.49
N TRP A 285 -2.28 3.35 7.45
CA TRP A 285 -1.09 2.58 7.11
C TRP A 285 0.11 3.50 6.85
N ALA A 286 -0.05 4.51 6.01
CA ALA A 286 1.03 5.42 5.61
C ALA A 286 1.55 6.28 6.76
N GLU A 287 0.66 6.75 7.64
CA GLU A 287 1.05 7.47 8.86
C GLU A 287 1.94 6.60 9.75
N ARG A 288 1.59 5.33 9.97
CA ARG A 288 2.43 4.40 10.76
C ARG A 288 3.79 4.14 10.10
N VAL A 289 3.81 3.97 8.77
CA VAL A 289 5.07 3.78 8.02
C VAL A 289 5.95 5.02 8.16
N TYR A 290 5.39 6.20 7.94
CA TYR A 290 6.10 7.47 8.07
C TYR A 290 6.65 7.69 9.48
N GLU A 291 5.84 7.51 10.53
CA GLU A 291 6.27 7.71 11.91
C GLU A 291 7.42 6.77 12.30
N SER A 292 7.41 5.53 11.82
CA SER A 292 8.54 4.62 12.05
C SER A 292 9.79 5.06 11.30
N VAL A 293 9.68 5.47 10.03
CA VAL A 293 10.84 5.97 9.26
C VAL A 293 11.39 7.24 9.91
N ARG A 294 10.50 8.11 10.40
CA ARG A 294 10.82 9.35 11.12
C ARG A 294 11.55 9.08 12.43
N ALA A 295 11.11 8.11 13.23
CA ALA A 295 11.75 7.75 14.49
C ALA A 295 13.21 7.29 14.30
N ASP A 296 13.49 6.61 13.19
CA ASP A 296 14.82 6.11 12.80
C ASP A 296 15.60 7.11 11.91
N SER A 297 15.21 8.38 11.86
CA SER A 297 15.87 9.40 11.05
C SER A 297 16.48 10.49 11.92
N GLU A 298 17.52 11.13 11.43
CA GLU A 298 18.21 12.21 12.11
C GLU A 298 17.70 13.55 11.60
N LEU A 299 17.41 14.48 12.52
CA LEU A 299 17.09 15.85 12.12
C LEU A 299 18.37 16.48 11.55
N LEU A 300 18.29 17.10 10.38
CA LEU A 300 19.42 17.85 9.85
C LEU A 300 19.59 19.09 10.73
N ALA A 301 20.62 19.10 11.57
CA ALA A 301 20.92 20.24 12.42
C ALA A 301 21.27 21.46 11.56
N ASP A 302 20.86 22.65 12.01
CA ASP A 302 21.19 23.93 11.39
C ASP A 302 22.72 24.02 11.23
N GLY A 303 23.18 23.91 9.98
CA GLY A 303 24.59 24.06 9.61
C GLY A 303 24.97 25.51 9.40
#